data_AF-A0A3E2B4K7-F1
#
_entry.id   AF-A0A3E2B4K7-F1
#
_cell.length_a   1.000
_cell.length_b   1.000
_cell.length_c   1.000
_cell.angle_alpha   90.00
_cell.angle_beta   90.00
_cell.angle_gamma   90.00
#
_symmetry.space_group_name_H-M   'P 1'
#
loop_
_entity.id
_entity.type
_entity.pdbx_description
1 polymer ?
#
loop_
_entity_poly.entity_id
_entity_poly.type
_entity_poly.pdbx_seq_one_letter_code
_entity_poly.pdbx_strand_id
1 'polypeptide(L)'
;MISRQAVLEVALCFAGRELTDGEENVLSILCGGALEQWLGRLREDVTEEDCQDLLVVASAWTALAGMTGALEQSQPTPLSFSAGDLTVRAREDRTGDACARSLQSQAERLMEPYVQDGCFAFLEVEG
;
A
#
# COMPACT_ATOMS: atom_id res chain seq x y z
N MET A 1 13.52 14.47 2.45
CA MET A 1 12.33 14.53 1.57
C MET A 1 12.18 13.20 0.89
N ILE A 2 11.13 12.47 1.23
CA ILE A 2 10.89 11.14 0.68
C ILE A 2 10.35 11.30 -0.74
N SER A 3 11.09 10.79 -1.71
CA SER A 3 10.68 10.85 -3.10
C SER A 3 9.64 9.78 -3.39
N ARG A 4 8.55 10.16 -4.07
CA ARG A 4 7.52 9.24 -4.56
C ARG A 4 8.09 8.08 -5.40
N GLN A 5 9.23 8.30 -6.06
CA GLN A 5 9.97 7.26 -6.79
C GLN A 5 10.49 6.15 -5.87
N ALA A 6 10.96 6.47 -4.65
CA ALA A 6 11.44 5.45 -3.71
C ALA A 6 10.31 4.53 -3.26
N VAL A 7 9.11 5.08 -3.03
CA VAL A 7 7.90 4.31 -2.71
C VAL A 7 7.51 3.40 -3.88
N LEU A 8 7.59 3.91 -5.11
CA LEU A 8 7.30 3.13 -6.31
C LEU A 8 8.29 1.97 -6.48
N GLU A 9 9.60 2.20 -6.32
CA GLU A 9 10.61 1.15 -6.43
C GLU A 9 10.39 0.02 -5.42
N VAL A 10 10.06 0.37 -4.17
CA VAL A 10 9.73 -0.62 -3.13
C VAL A 10 8.44 -1.37 -3.47
N ALA A 11 7.41 -0.67 -3.96
CA ALA A 11 6.17 -1.30 -4.40
C ALA A 11 6.38 -2.27 -5.56
N LEU A 12 7.22 -1.91 -6.55
CA LEU A 12 7.62 -2.77 -7.67
C LEU A 12 8.36 -4.02 -7.18
N CYS A 13 9.24 -3.87 -6.18
CA CYS A 13 9.94 -5.00 -5.56
C CYS A 13 8.94 -6.01 -4.96
N PHE A 14 7.91 -5.52 -4.27
CA PHE A 14 6.86 -6.37 -3.69
C PHE A 14 5.88 -6.94 -4.71
N ALA A 15 5.64 -6.25 -5.83
CA ALA A 15 4.79 -6.71 -6.91
C ALA A 15 5.33 -8.01 -7.55
N GLY A 16 6.65 -8.20 -7.56
CA GLY A 16 7.29 -9.45 -8.02
C GLY A 16 7.04 -9.79 -9.50
N ARG A 17 6.52 -8.83 -10.28
CA ARG A 17 6.24 -8.95 -11.72
C ARG A 17 6.48 -7.62 -12.41
N GLU A 18 6.74 -7.70 -13.72
CA GLU A 18 6.70 -6.51 -14.57
C GLU A 18 5.25 -6.04 -14.69
N LEU A 19 5.04 -4.78 -14.32
CA LEU A 19 3.77 -4.08 -14.51
C LEU A 19 3.76 -3.42 -15.88
N THR A 20 2.58 -3.26 -16.45
CA THR A 20 2.43 -2.47 -17.68
C THR A 20 2.60 -0.98 -17.39
N ASP A 21 2.98 -0.18 -18.40
CA ASP A 21 3.14 1.28 -18.26
C ASP A 21 1.91 1.97 -17.64
N GLY A 22 0.70 1.47 -17.97
CA GLY A 22 -0.55 1.94 -17.37
C GLY A 22 -0.68 1.58 -15.89
N GLU A 23 -0.30 0.35 -15.51
CA GLU A 23 -0.30 -0.11 -14.12
C GLU A 23 0.76 0.62 -13.28
N GLU A 24 1.96 0.85 -13.81
CA GLU A 24 3.02 1.61 -13.16
C GLU A 24 2.61 3.07 -12.93
N ASN A 25 1.93 3.69 -13.90
CA ASN A 25 1.42 5.05 -13.75
C ASN A 25 0.33 5.13 -12.65
N VAL A 26 -0.60 4.17 -12.62
CA VAL A 26 -1.61 4.07 -11.56
C VAL A 26 -0.95 3.84 -10.19
N LEU A 27 -0.01 2.90 -10.11
CA LEU A 27 0.73 2.61 -8.89
C LEU A 27 1.50 3.83 -8.41
N SER A 28 2.15 4.56 -9.31
CA SER A 28 2.80 5.83 -9.01
C SER A 28 1.81 6.80 -8.36
N ILE A 29 0.61 7.00 -8.94
CA ILE A 29 -0.43 7.89 -8.38
C ILE A 29 -0.83 7.45 -6.96
N LEU A 30 -1.05 6.15 -6.77
CA LEU A 30 -1.39 5.58 -5.46
C LEU A 30 -0.25 5.74 -4.45
N CYS A 31 1.01 5.56 -4.85
CA CYS A 31 2.18 5.79 -3.99
C CYS A 31 2.26 7.24 -3.51
N GLY A 32 1.94 8.21 -4.38
CA GLY A 32 1.86 9.63 -3.99
C GLY A 32 0.78 9.88 -2.95
N GLY A 33 -0.45 9.44 -3.23
CA GLY A 33 -1.57 9.63 -2.30
C GLY A 33 -1.39 8.90 -0.96
N ALA A 34 -0.82 7.69 -0.98
CA ALA A 34 -0.51 6.94 0.23
C ALA A 34 0.56 7.64 1.08
N LEU A 35 1.61 8.17 0.45
CA LEU A 35 2.66 8.91 1.16
C LEU A 35 2.10 10.17 1.82
N GLU A 36 1.30 10.96 1.09
CA GLU A 36 0.63 12.15 1.65
C GLU A 36 -0.34 11.79 2.79
N GLN A 37 -1.07 10.68 2.66
CA GLN A 37 -1.93 10.18 3.73
C GLN A 37 -1.14 9.85 5.00
N TRP A 38 0.00 9.16 4.88
CA TRP A 38 0.83 8.83 6.04
C TRP A 38 1.51 10.05 6.64
N LEU A 39 2.04 10.96 5.81
CA LEU A 39 2.64 12.23 6.25
C LEU A 39 1.64 13.08 7.04
N GLY A 40 0.38 13.16 6.60
CA GLY A 40 -0.67 13.88 7.31
C GLY A 40 -1.11 13.24 8.64
N ARG A 41 -0.75 11.98 8.88
CA ARG A 41 -1.08 11.23 10.12
C ARG A 41 0.07 11.14 11.11
N LEU A 42 1.26 11.61 10.74
CA LEU A 42 2.43 11.59 11.63
C LEU A 42 2.16 12.39 12.90
N ARG A 43 2.70 11.89 14.02
CA ARG A 43 2.70 12.64 15.28
C ARG A 43 3.52 13.91 15.14
N GLU A 44 3.07 14.95 15.82
CA GLU A 44 3.79 16.23 15.98
C GLU A 44 5.20 16.06 16.59
N ASP A 45 5.44 14.97 17.32
CA ASP A 45 6.75 14.61 17.90
C ASP A 45 7.65 13.76 16.96
N VAL A 46 7.13 13.31 15.81
CA VAL A 46 7.85 12.43 14.86
C VAL A 46 8.20 13.21 13.60
N THR A 47 9.48 13.26 13.27
CA THR A 47 9.97 13.86 12.02
C THR A 47 10.01 12.82 10.91
N GLU A 48 9.91 13.28 9.66
CA GLU A 48 9.99 12.42 8.47
C GLU A 48 11.28 11.57 8.43
N GLU A 49 12.36 12.05 9.05
CA GLU A 49 13.65 11.38 9.11
C GLU A 49 13.65 10.17 10.05
N ASP A 50 12.82 10.14 11.09
CA ASP A 50 12.78 9.07 12.10
C ASP A 50 12.09 7.82 11.55
N CYS A 51 11.10 8.01 10.68
CA CYS A 51 10.31 6.94 10.09
C CYS A 51 10.51 6.80 8.58
N GLN A 52 11.58 7.37 7.99
CA GLN A 52 11.73 7.47 6.54
C GLN A 52 11.57 6.13 5.80
N ASP A 53 12.35 5.11 6.15
CA ASP A 53 12.27 3.79 5.52
C ASP A 53 10.91 3.09 5.79
N LEU A 54 10.38 3.25 7.00
CA LEU A 54 9.10 2.67 7.42
C LEU A 54 7.92 3.30 6.66
N LEU A 55 7.96 4.62 6.47
CA LEU A 55 6.98 5.40 5.73
C LEU A 55 6.95 4.98 4.26
N VAL A 56 8.14 4.74 3.67
CA VAL A 56 8.25 4.25 2.29
C VAL A 56 7.60 2.87 2.16
N VAL A 57 7.89 1.94 3.07
CA VAL A 57 7.33 0.58 3.05
C VAL A 57 5.81 0.59 3.30
N ALA A 58 5.35 1.34 4.29
CA ALA A 58 3.92 1.46 4.61
C ALA A 58 3.13 2.09 3.44
N SER A 59 3.69 3.13 2.81
CA SER A 59 3.08 3.77 1.64
C SER A 59 3.04 2.83 0.43
N ALA A 60 4.09 2.02 0.23
CA ALA A 60 4.13 1.03 -0.83
C ALA A 60 3.07 -0.06 -0.62
N TRP A 61 2.93 -0.61 0.58
CA TRP A 61 1.89 -1.60 0.89
C TRP A 61 0.47 -1.03 0.77
N THR A 62 0.26 0.20 1.20
CA THR A 62 -1.03 0.92 1.05
C THR A 62 -1.38 1.12 -0.42
N ALA A 63 -0.41 1.53 -1.24
CA ALA A 63 -0.61 1.71 -2.68
C ALA A 63 -0.92 0.39 -3.39
N LEU A 64 -0.22 -0.69 -3.05
CA LEU A 64 -0.47 -2.03 -3.61
C LEU A 64 -1.84 -2.57 -3.18
N ALA A 65 -2.26 -2.32 -1.94
CA ALA A 65 -3.61 -2.67 -1.47
C ALA A 65 -4.68 -1.94 -2.28
N GLY A 66 -4.53 -0.63 -2.50
CA GLY A 66 -5.45 0.16 -3.34
C GLY A 66 -5.48 -0.31 -4.79
N MET A 67 -4.34 -0.69 -5.34
CA MET A 67 -4.23 -1.22 -6.71
C MET A 67 -4.96 -2.57 -6.85
N THR A 68 -4.84 -3.44 -5.84
CA THR A 68 -5.52 -4.75 -5.80
C THR A 68 -7.03 -4.59 -5.77
N GLY A 69 -7.54 -3.67 -4.93
CA GLY A 69 -8.98 -3.38 -4.87
C GLY A 69 -9.54 -2.75 -6.17
N ALA A 70 -8.78 -1.85 -6.81
CA ALA A 70 -9.19 -1.23 -8.08
C ALA A 70 -9.20 -2.22 -9.26
N LEU A 71 -8.24 -3.15 -9.29
CA LEU A 71 -8.18 -4.19 -10.31
C LEU A 71 -9.31 -5.19 -10.16
N GLU A 72 -9.68 -5.62 -8.94
CA GLU A 72 -10.83 -6.53 -8.73
C GLU A 72 -12.16 -5.96 -9.25
N GLN A 73 -12.35 -4.64 -9.17
CA GLN A 73 -13.56 -3.98 -9.69
C GLN A 73 -13.59 -3.90 -11.22
N SER A 74 -12.43 -3.98 -11.89
CA SER A 74 -12.30 -3.79 -13.34
C SER A 74 -12.05 -5.10 -14.10
N GLN A 75 -11.21 -6.01 -13.57
CA GLN A 75 -10.89 -7.32 -14.16
C GLN A 75 -10.41 -8.31 -13.06
N PRO A 76 -10.95 -9.53 -12.98
CA PRO A 76 -10.60 -10.52 -11.95
C PRO A 76 -9.25 -11.21 -12.21
N THR A 77 -8.20 -10.45 -12.50
CA THR A 77 -6.83 -10.99 -12.64
C THR A 77 -6.17 -10.98 -11.25
N PRO A 78 -5.89 -12.14 -10.64
CA PRO A 78 -5.31 -12.18 -9.30
C PRO A 78 -3.87 -11.64 -9.33
N LEU A 79 -3.60 -10.61 -8.53
CA LEU A 79 -2.24 -10.15 -8.25
C LEU A 79 -1.58 -11.12 -7.28
N SER A 80 -0.59 -11.88 -7.76
CA SER A 80 0.24 -12.72 -6.90
C SER A 80 1.41 -11.88 -6.37
N PHE A 81 1.29 -11.37 -5.16
CA PHE A 81 2.38 -10.67 -4.48
C PHE A 81 3.34 -11.67 -3.84
N SER A 82 4.63 -11.55 -4.16
CA SER A 82 5.66 -12.43 -3.62
C SER A 82 6.66 -11.61 -2.80
N ALA A 83 6.21 -11.11 -1.64
CA ALA A 83 7.10 -10.61 -0.61
C ALA A 83 7.69 -11.81 0.13
N GLY A 84 9.02 -11.87 0.26
CA GLY A 84 9.76 -13.00 0.83
C GLY A 84 9.11 -13.58 2.10
N ASP A 85 8.85 -14.89 2.03
CA ASP A 85 8.30 -15.79 3.06
C ASP A 85 6.78 -15.78 3.36
N LEU A 86 5.93 -15.16 2.54
CA LEU A 86 4.47 -15.34 2.64
C LEU A 86 3.86 -15.69 1.27
N THR A 87 3.88 -16.98 0.92
CA THR A 87 3.10 -17.48 -0.21
C THR A 87 1.62 -17.56 0.19
N VAL A 88 0.88 -16.46 0.09
CA VAL A 88 -0.58 -16.50 0.18
C VAL A 88 -1.11 -17.09 -1.13
N ARG A 89 -1.30 -18.41 -1.16
CA ARG A 89 -1.95 -19.08 -2.29
C ARG A 89 -3.42 -18.69 -2.29
N ALA A 90 -3.77 -17.77 -3.18
CA ALA A 90 -5.13 -17.30 -3.37
C ALA A 90 -6.01 -18.45 -3.88
N ARG A 91 -7.04 -18.82 -3.10
CA ARG A 91 -8.06 -19.79 -3.51
C ARG A 91 -9.20 -19.01 -4.18
N GLU A 92 -9.03 -18.80 -5.47
CA GLU A 92 -9.93 -18.44 -6.60
C GLU A 92 -11.27 -17.69 -6.46
N ASP A 93 -11.91 -17.48 -5.30
CA ASP A 93 -13.29 -16.94 -5.34
C ASP A 93 -13.56 -15.62 -4.59
N ARG A 94 -12.73 -15.18 -3.62
CA ARG A 94 -12.92 -13.91 -2.87
C ARG A 94 -11.61 -13.38 -2.24
N THR A 95 -10.51 -13.33 -3.00
CA THR A 95 -9.16 -13.27 -2.38
C THR A 95 -8.38 -11.97 -2.53
N GLY A 96 -8.66 -11.08 -3.51
CA GLY A 96 -7.90 -9.83 -3.61
C GLY A 96 -8.18 -8.89 -2.44
N ASP A 97 -9.43 -8.81 -1.97
CA ASP A 97 -9.83 -8.07 -0.78
C ASP A 97 -9.08 -8.53 0.48
N ALA A 98 -8.94 -9.85 0.66
CA ALA A 98 -8.21 -10.40 1.80
C ALA A 98 -6.71 -10.06 1.77
N CYS A 99 -6.11 -10.01 0.59
CA CYS A 99 -4.71 -9.63 0.40
C CYS A 99 -4.50 -8.13 0.63
N ALA A 100 -5.36 -7.30 0.03
CA ALA A 100 -5.35 -5.84 0.21
C ALA A 100 -5.51 -5.45 1.68
N ARG A 101 -6.47 -6.07 2.38
CA ARG A 101 -6.70 -5.84 3.82
C ARG A 101 -5.55 -6.33 4.69
N SER A 102 -4.90 -7.43 4.32
CA SER A 102 -3.71 -7.92 5.04
C SER A 102 -2.51 -6.98 4.87
N LEU A 103 -2.29 -6.43 3.67
CA LEU A 103 -1.25 -5.44 3.41
C LEU A 103 -1.52 -4.14 4.17
N GLN A 104 -2.77 -3.67 4.16
CA GLN A 104 -3.18 -2.48 4.88
C GLN A 104 -2.96 -2.65 6.39
N SER A 105 -3.40 -3.76 6.98
CA SER A 105 -3.22 -4.05 8.40
C SER A 105 -1.74 -4.14 8.80
N GLN A 106 -0.87 -4.65 7.93
CA GLN A 106 0.57 -4.68 8.17
C GLN A 106 1.19 -3.27 8.13
N ALA A 107 0.78 -2.44 7.17
CA ALA A 107 1.22 -1.04 7.10
C ALA A 107 0.80 -0.26 8.36
N GLU A 108 -0.42 -0.48 8.85
CA GLU A 108 -0.91 0.12 10.08
C GLU A 108 -0.11 -0.32 11.30
N ARG A 109 0.16 -1.62 11.46
CA ARG A 109 0.98 -2.12 12.60
C ARG A 109 2.41 -1.61 12.57
N LEU A 110 2.96 -1.41 11.37
CA LEU A 110 4.31 -0.88 11.19
C LEU A 110 4.39 0.61 11.53
N MET A 111 3.35 1.38 11.20
CA MET A 111 3.28 2.82 11.46
C MET A 111 2.64 3.19 12.80
N GLU A 112 2.01 2.26 13.51
CA GLU A 112 1.34 2.43 14.82
C GLU A 112 2.12 3.30 15.83
N PRO A 113 3.44 3.11 16.05
CA PRO A 113 4.19 3.96 16.98
C PRO A 113 4.45 5.39 16.49
N TYR A 114 4.36 5.65 15.17
CA TYR A 114 4.72 6.90 14.52
C TYR A 114 3.52 7.79 14.16
N VAL A 115 2.35 7.18 13.94
CA VAL A 115 1.11 7.92 13.64
C VAL A 115 0.31 8.25 14.89
N GLN A 116 -0.42 9.36 14.87
CA GLN A 116 -1.45 9.61 15.89
C GLN A 116 -2.53 8.55 15.74
N ASP A 117 -3.06 8.07 16.87
CA ASP A 117 -4.19 7.15 16.99
C ASP A 117 -5.48 7.84 16.49
N GLY A 118 -5.51 8.13 15.19
CA GLY A 118 -6.64 8.61 14.44
C GLY A 118 -7.16 7.43 13.65
N CYS A 119 -8.01 6.62 14.30
CA CYS A 119 -8.95 5.75 13.60
C CYS A 119 -9.79 6.61 12.64
N PHE A 120 -9.36 6.71 11.39
CA PHE A 120 -10.23 7.14 10.31
C PHE A 120 -10.09 6.12 9.19
N ALA A 121 -10.73 4.98 9.41
CA ALA A 121 -11.19 4.12 8.33
C ALA A 121 -12.23 4.91 7.52
N PHE A 122 -11.79 5.60 6.47
CA PHE A 122 -12.68 6.05 5.41
C PHE A 122 -12.40 5.20 4.18
N LEU A 123 -13.05 4.04 4.14
CA LEU A 123 -13.19 3.21 2.95
C LEU A 123 -14.65 2.76 2.86
N GLU A 124 -15.55 3.70 2.62
CA GLU A 124 -16.79 3.47 1.88
C GLU A 124 -17.40 4.83 1.50
N VAL A 125 -17.30 5.18 0.23
CA VAL A 125 -18.33 6.00 -0.42
C VAL A 125 -18.97 5.11 -1.48
N GLU A 126 -19.94 4.29 -1.06
CA GLU A 126 -21.01 3.87 -1.96
C GLU A 126 -22.03 5.01 -2.02
N GLY A 127 -22.18 5.59 -3.20
CA GLY A 127 -23.21 6.57 -3.55
C GLY A 127 -23.66 6.35 -4.97
#